data_AF-A0A6I9Y6D9-F1
#
_entry.id   AF-A0A6I9Y6D9-F1
#
_cell.length_a   1.000
_cell.length_b   1.000
_cell.length_c   1.000
_cell.angle_alpha   90.00
_cell.angle_beta   90.00
_cell.angle_gamma   90.00
#
_symmetry.space_group_name_H-M   'P 1'
#
loop_
_entity.id
_entity.type
_entity.pdbx_description
1 polymer ?
#
loop_
_entity_poly.entity_id
_entity_poly.type
_entity_poly.pdbx_seq_one_letter_code
_entity_poly.pdbx_strand_id
1 'polypeptide(L)'
;MRPSQVITEAAGTGDCAEIPALISFSVDEVAEQLTLMDAHLFKAVLPFHCLGCVWSQRDKKENQHMAPSVRATVTQFNAVTSCVITSVLGDLAMHIPQRAHLLEKWIQIAGQCRALRNFSSLHAILSALQSNSIYRLKRTWAAVNRDTRSTFRKLSRIFSEDHNHLNCREILLQEGDTRGPCDGWRNCQTPVRTSLKTPTIPYLGIFLTDLIMLDTALPDFVEGQLINFEKRRKEAAILSCIRHLQQSCQGYNLRLNPSFHLAFHHQRQLTEDQSYYISCMIEPPADSCPRRSCRWF
;
A
#
# COMPACT_ATOMS: atom_id res chain seq x y z
N MET A 1 40.35 35.99 16.96
CA MET A 1 41.09 35.52 18.16
C MET A 1 40.19 34.58 18.95
N ARG A 2 40.68 33.37 19.25
CA ARG A 2 40.11 32.46 20.27
C ARG A 2 40.42 32.97 21.67
N PRO A 3 39.73 32.44 22.69
CA PRO A 3 40.33 31.40 23.56
C PRO A 3 39.37 30.18 23.69
N SER A 4 39.76 28.93 23.37
CA SER A 4 40.55 27.93 24.14
C SER A 4 39.90 27.59 25.50
N GLN A 5 39.09 26.51 25.61
CA GLN A 5 39.45 25.11 26.01
C GLN A 5 39.93 25.02 27.48
N VAL A 6 39.51 24.14 28.40
CA VAL A 6 39.22 22.68 28.41
C VAL A 6 38.48 22.35 29.73
N ILE A 7 37.46 21.46 29.74
CA ILE A 7 37.24 20.37 30.73
C ILE A 7 36.40 19.29 29.99
N THR A 8 37.02 18.30 29.37
CA THR A 8 37.26 16.90 29.82
C THR A 8 36.08 15.96 29.58
N GLU A 9 36.41 14.90 28.85
CA GLU A 9 35.60 13.80 28.34
C GLU A 9 34.80 13.05 29.41
N ALA A 10 33.55 12.74 29.07
CA ALA A 10 32.92 11.48 29.45
C ALA A 10 32.55 10.76 28.16
N ALA A 11 33.48 9.93 27.68
CA ALA A 11 33.21 8.94 26.65
C ALA A 11 32.26 7.88 27.24
N GLY A 12 30.96 8.12 27.09
CA GLY A 12 29.94 7.09 27.17
C GLY A 12 29.85 6.42 25.81
N THR A 13 30.32 5.19 25.72
CA THR A 13 30.11 4.27 24.59
C THR A 13 28.62 4.06 24.37
N GLY A 14 28.00 4.94 23.57
CA GLY A 14 26.70 4.71 22.98
C GLY A 14 26.91 3.81 21.76
N ASP A 15 26.63 2.52 21.94
CA ASP A 15 26.55 1.53 20.88
C ASP A 15 25.72 2.12 19.73
N CYS A 16 26.36 2.43 18.58
CA CYS A 16 25.65 2.90 17.40
C CYS A 16 24.94 1.68 16.83
N ALA A 17 23.79 1.33 17.42
CA ALA A 17 23.04 0.15 17.05
C ALA A 17 22.75 0.23 15.54
N GLU A 18 23.42 -0.63 14.77
CA GLU A 18 23.26 -0.69 13.32
C GLU A 18 21.78 -0.91 13.02
N ILE A 19 21.18 0.01 12.25
CA ILE A 19 19.77 -0.09 11.86
C ILE A 19 19.63 -1.38 11.03
N PRO A 20 18.84 -2.38 11.47
CA PRO A 20 18.73 -3.63 10.75
C PRO A 20 18.15 -3.40 9.36
N ALA A 21 18.61 -4.16 8.36
CA ALA A 21 17.96 -4.16 7.06
C ALA A 21 16.52 -4.67 7.21
N LEU A 22 15.53 -4.02 6.59
CA LEU A 22 14.12 -4.43 6.73
C LEU A 22 13.88 -5.88 6.29
N ILE A 23 14.67 -6.36 5.34
CA ILE A 23 14.57 -7.74 4.86
C ILE A 23 15.19 -8.76 5.84
N SER A 24 15.78 -8.35 6.96
CA SER A 24 16.27 -9.28 7.99
C SER A 24 15.13 -9.83 8.87
N PHE A 25 14.04 -9.09 9.02
CA PHE A 25 12.86 -9.51 9.80
C PHE A 25 12.11 -10.67 9.13
N SER A 26 11.40 -11.47 9.92
CA SER A 26 10.61 -12.60 9.40
C SER A 26 9.43 -12.13 8.54
N VAL A 27 8.90 -13.01 7.68
CA VAL A 27 7.74 -12.70 6.81
C VAL A 27 6.53 -12.27 7.64
N ASP A 28 6.24 -13.02 8.71
CA ASP A 28 5.09 -12.79 9.58
C ASP A 28 5.24 -11.47 10.33
N GLU A 29 6.43 -11.22 10.89
CA GLU A 29 6.74 -9.98 11.60
C GLU A 29 6.59 -8.74 10.71
N VAL A 30 7.12 -8.77 9.48
CA VAL A 30 6.95 -7.64 8.55
C VAL A 30 5.45 -7.40 8.29
N ALA A 31 4.67 -8.45 8.02
CA ALA A 31 3.25 -8.33 7.77
C ALA A 31 2.46 -7.81 8.99
N GLU A 32 2.79 -8.27 10.19
CA GLU A 32 2.19 -7.79 11.44
C GLU A 32 2.51 -6.32 11.70
N GLN A 33 3.77 -5.89 11.55
CA GLN A 33 4.14 -4.49 11.77
C GLN A 33 3.52 -3.55 10.73
N LEU A 34 3.48 -3.94 9.45
CA LEU A 34 2.75 -3.19 8.43
C LEU A 34 1.25 -3.07 8.76
N THR A 35 0.65 -4.16 9.24
CA THR A 35 -0.76 -4.19 9.67
C THR A 35 -1.00 -3.32 10.90
N LEU A 36 -0.07 -3.28 11.87
CA LEU A 36 -0.14 -2.40 13.03
C LEU A 36 -0.14 -0.93 12.60
N MET A 37 0.79 -0.55 11.72
CA MET A 37 0.91 0.83 11.19
C MET A 37 -0.34 1.24 10.41
N ASP A 38 -0.78 0.41 9.47
CA ASP A 38 -1.97 0.67 8.66
C ASP A 38 -3.24 0.73 9.51
N ALA A 39 -3.40 -0.15 10.50
CA ALA A 39 -4.55 -0.16 11.38
C ALA A 39 -4.61 1.13 12.20
N HIS A 40 -3.48 1.62 12.71
CA HIS A 40 -3.40 2.87 13.44
C HIS A 40 -3.88 4.05 12.58
N LEU A 41 -3.36 4.16 11.35
CA LEU A 41 -3.72 5.25 10.44
C LEU A 41 -5.16 5.15 9.96
N PHE A 42 -5.65 3.96 9.60
CA PHE A 42 -7.01 3.76 9.12
C PHE A 42 -8.04 4.09 10.21
N LYS A 43 -7.78 3.72 11.47
CA LYS A 43 -8.62 4.12 12.62
C LYS A 43 -8.67 5.64 12.82
N ALA A 44 -7.60 6.35 12.46
CA ALA A 44 -7.53 7.81 12.55
C ALA A 44 -8.13 8.54 11.33
N VAL A 45 -8.59 7.81 10.29
CA VAL A 45 -9.25 8.43 9.14
C VAL A 45 -10.53 9.14 9.56
N LEU A 46 -10.61 10.44 9.29
CA LEU A 46 -11.84 11.19 9.47
C LEU A 46 -12.71 11.00 8.22
N PRO A 47 -13.94 10.44 8.31
CA PRO A 47 -14.74 10.15 7.12
C PRO A 47 -15.04 11.37 6.25
N PHE A 48 -15.15 12.57 6.83
CA PHE A 48 -15.36 13.79 6.04
C PHE A 48 -14.17 14.13 5.12
N HIS A 49 -12.93 13.73 5.48
CA HIS A 49 -11.77 13.89 4.61
C HIS A 49 -11.86 13.02 3.35
N CYS A 50 -12.69 11.97 3.36
CA CYS A 50 -12.88 11.07 2.23
C CYS A 50 -13.90 11.60 1.22
N LEU A 51 -14.74 12.59 1.58
CA LEU A 51 -15.78 13.12 0.69
C LEU A 51 -15.17 13.55 -0.65
N GLY A 52 -15.87 13.24 -1.75
CA GLY A 52 -15.39 13.55 -3.10
C GLY A 52 -15.08 15.03 -3.27
N CYS A 53 -15.96 15.90 -2.78
CA CYS A 53 -15.80 17.35 -2.84
C CYS A 53 -14.58 17.88 -2.05
N VAL A 54 -14.08 17.11 -1.08
CA VAL A 54 -12.87 17.44 -0.29
C VAL A 54 -11.64 16.85 -0.96
N TRP A 55 -11.66 15.56 -1.25
CA TRP A 55 -10.50 14.81 -1.76
C TRP A 55 -10.16 15.13 -3.22
N SER A 56 -11.14 15.55 -4.03
CA SER A 56 -10.91 16.01 -5.41
C SER A 56 -10.04 17.27 -5.48
N GLN A 57 -10.01 18.07 -4.41
CA GLN A 57 -9.29 19.34 -4.39
C GLN A 57 -7.83 19.24 -3.91
N ARG A 58 -7.34 18.01 -3.65
CA ARG A 58 -6.04 17.74 -3.04
C ARG A 58 -4.83 18.27 -3.81
N ASP A 59 -4.96 18.44 -5.13
CA ASP A 59 -3.85 18.85 -6.01
C ASP A 59 -3.75 20.39 -6.14
N LYS A 60 -4.73 21.14 -5.60
CA LYS A 60 -4.67 22.61 -5.56
C LYS A 60 -3.66 23.06 -4.50
N LYS A 61 -2.77 24.00 -4.85
CA LYS A 61 -1.70 24.50 -3.96
C LYS A 61 -2.22 25.00 -2.61
N GLU A 62 -3.35 25.69 -2.60
CA GLU A 62 -3.99 26.23 -1.39
C GLU A 62 -4.54 25.13 -0.46
N ASN A 63 -4.76 23.92 -0.98
CA ASN A 63 -5.40 22.80 -0.28
C ASN A 63 -4.44 21.66 0.06
N GLN A 64 -3.14 21.94 0.11
CA GLN A 64 -2.13 20.93 0.48
C GLN A 64 -2.36 20.35 1.89
N HIS A 65 -2.96 21.13 2.78
CA HIS A 65 -3.29 20.70 4.14
C HIS A 65 -4.67 20.04 4.28
N MET A 66 -5.45 19.94 3.19
CA MET A 66 -6.75 19.28 3.21
C MET A 66 -6.58 17.77 3.36
N ALA A 67 -7.54 17.15 4.06
CA ALA A 67 -7.63 15.70 4.23
C ALA A 67 -6.37 15.02 4.84
N PRO A 68 -5.76 15.56 5.93
CA PRO A 68 -4.51 15.06 6.48
C PRO A 68 -4.58 13.57 6.88
N SER A 69 -5.72 13.09 7.40
CA SER A 69 -5.86 11.68 7.77
C SER A 69 -5.84 10.74 6.55
N VAL A 70 -6.40 11.17 5.41
CA VAL A 70 -6.36 10.39 4.16
C VAL A 70 -4.95 10.46 3.57
N ARG A 71 -4.33 11.64 3.57
CA ARG A 71 -2.94 11.80 3.13
C ARG A 71 -1.99 10.91 3.92
N ALA A 72 -2.16 10.79 5.24
CA ALA A 72 -1.35 9.90 6.06
C ALA A 72 -1.44 8.42 5.62
N THR A 73 -2.65 7.92 5.29
CA THR A 73 -2.81 6.57 4.75
C THR A 73 -2.16 6.39 3.37
N VAL A 74 -2.24 7.41 2.50
CA VAL A 74 -1.58 7.39 1.19
C VAL A 74 -0.06 7.43 1.33
N THR A 75 0.46 8.24 2.26
CA THR A 75 1.90 8.30 2.56
C THR A 75 2.40 6.95 3.07
N GLN A 76 1.66 6.27 3.94
CA GLN A 76 2.02 4.92 4.39
C GLN A 76 2.01 3.92 3.24
N PHE A 77 0.97 3.93 2.40
CA PHE A 77 0.91 3.09 1.20
C PHE A 77 2.15 3.29 0.31
N ASN A 78 2.52 4.55 0.06
CA ASN A 78 3.69 4.90 -0.75
C ASN A 78 5.03 4.57 -0.06
N ALA A 79 5.09 4.58 1.27
CA ALA A 79 6.27 4.13 2.01
C ALA A 79 6.46 2.62 1.87
N VAL A 80 5.38 1.83 1.92
CA VAL A 80 5.42 0.39 1.67
C VAL A 80 5.85 0.10 0.23
N THR A 81 5.26 0.77 -0.77
CA THR A 81 5.66 0.57 -2.17
C THR A 81 7.14 0.90 -2.39
N SER A 82 7.59 2.03 -1.85
CA SER A 82 8.98 2.48 -1.93
C SER A 82 9.93 1.49 -1.26
N CYS A 83 9.53 0.92 -0.12
CA CYS A 83 10.31 -0.08 0.56
C CYS A 83 10.53 -1.34 -0.29
N VAL A 84 9.46 -1.85 -0.92
CA VAL A 84 9.55 -3.01 -1.83
C VAL A 84 10.51 -2.69 -2.97
N ILE A 85 10.32 -1.55 -3.65
CA ILE A 85 11.14 -1.14 -4.79
C ILE A 85 12.61 -0.97 -4.39
N THR A 86 12.89 -0.21 -3.33
CA THR A 86 14.25 0.03 -2.84
C THR A 86 14.92 -1.24 -2.38
N SER A 87 14.21 -2.17 -1.71
CA SER A 87 14.84 -3.41 -1.28
C SER A 87 15.29 -4.28 -2.47
N VAL A 88 14.51 -4.32 -3.55
CA VAL A 88 14.80 -5.13 -4.75
C VAL A 88 15.88 -4.48 -5.63
N LEU A 89 15.90 -3.16 -5.72
CA LEU A 89 16.80 -2.40 -6.60
C LEU A 89 18.02 -1.79 -5.89
N GLY A 90 18.02 -1.75 -4.55
CA GLY A 90 18.94 -0.93 -3.76
C GLY A 90 20.40 -1.35 -3.86
N ASP A 91 20.66 -2.63 -4.13
CA ASP A 91 21.99 -3.15 -4.39
C ASP A 91 22.14 -3.52 -5.87
N LEU A 92 22.91 -2.70 -6.60
CA LEU A 92 23.22 -2.90 -8.01
C LEU A 92 24.10 -4.13 -8.24
N ALA A 93 24.93 -4.51 -7.26
CA ALA A 93 25.80 -5.67 -7.36
C ALA A 93 25.09 -6.99 -7.00
N MET A 94 23.87 -6.91 -6.45
CA MET A 94 23.09 -8.09 -6.06
C MET A 94 22.88 -9.03 -7.25
N HIS A 95 23.21 -10.31 -7.03
CA HIS A 95 23.04 -11.33 -8.04
C HIS A 95 21.55 -11.67 -8.26
N ILE A 96 21.22 -12.09 -9.48
CA ILE A 96 19.85 -12.41 -9.92
C ILE A 96 19.13 -13.38 -8.96
N PRO A 97 19.74 -14.49 -8.49
CA PRO A 97 19.05 -15.42 -7.57
C PRO A 97 18.72 -14.78 -6.22
N GLN A 98 19.62 -13.95 -5.67
CA GLN A 98 19.39 -13.23 -4.42
C GLN A 98 18.25 -12.22 -4.58
N ARG A 99 18.24 -11.48 -5.70
CA ARG A 99 17.15 -10.55 -6.01
C ARG A 99 15.82 -11.27 -6.22
N ALA A 100 15.83 -12.45 -6.84
CA ALA A 100 14.63 -13.28 -6.97
C ALA A 100 14.10 -13.73 -5.60
N HIS A 101 14.98 -14.06 -4.66
CA HIS A 101 14.58 -14.38 -3.28
C HIS A 101 13.90 -13.19 -2.57
N LEU A 102 14.33 -11.95 -2.84
CA LEU A 102 13.63 -10.75 -2.34
C LEU A 102 12.20 -10.65 -2.90
N LEU A 103 12.03 -10.89 -4.21
CA LEU A 103 10.69 -10.92 -4.81
C LEU A 103 9.82 -11.99 -4.16
N GLU A 104 10.38 -13.19 -3.94
CA GLU A 104 9.67 -14.29 -3.28
C GLU A 104 9.24 -13.92 -1.86
N LYS A 105 10.14 -13.33 -1.09
CA LYS A 105 9.86 -12.87 0.27
C LYS A 105 8.75 -11.82 0.30
N TRP A 106 8.76 -10.84 -0.59
CA TRP A 106 7.67 -9.86 -0.68
C TRP A 106 6.33 -10.48 -1.08
N ILE A 107 6.33 -11.48 -1.95
CA ILE A 107 5.12 -12.21 -2.31
C ILE A 107 4.58 -13.02 -1.11
N GLN A 108 5.48 -13.58 -0.28
CA GLN A 108 5.09 -14.25 0.96
C GLN A 108 4.53 -13.25 1.98
N ILE A 109 5.15 -12.08 2.14
CA ILE A 109 4.65 -10.99 3.01
C ILE A 109 3.27 -10.54 2.53
N ALA A 110 3.07 -10.37 1.22
CA ALA A 110 1.76 -10.08 0.65
C ALA A 110 0.73 -11.17 1.01
N GLY A 111 1.11 -12.46 0.92
CA GLY A 111 0.30 -13.57 1.39
C GLY A 111 -0.12 -13.45 2.85
N GLN A 112 0.80 -13.05 3.74
CA GLN A 112 0.48 -12.83 5.15
C GLN A 112 -0.37 -11.59 5.38
N CYS A 113 -0.14 -10.48 4.65
CA CYS A 113 -1.05 -9.33 4.67
C CYS A 113 -2.48 -9.73 4.27
N ARG A 114 -2.63 -10.66 3.30
CA ARG A 114 -3.95 -11.21 2.92
C ARG A 114 -4.58 -12.01 4.06
N ALA A 115 -3.80 -12.84 4.75
CA ALA A 115 -4.25 -13.64 5.89
C ALA A 115 -4.67 -12.75 7.08
N LEU A 116 -3.91 -11.68 7.35
CA LEU A 116 -4.22 -10.65 8.34
C LEU A 116 -5.33 -9.69 7.89
N ARG A 117 -5.90 -9.86 6.68
CA ARG A 117 -6.90 -8.97 6.07
C ARG A 117 -6.46 -7.50 6.00
N ASN A 118 -5.16 -7.26 5.85
CA ASN A 118 -4.61 -5.96 5.51
C ASN A 118 -4.56 -5.81 3.98
N PHE A 119 -5.66 -5.35 3.40
CA PHE A 119 -5.77 -5.12 1.96
C PHE A 119 -5.01 -3.86 1.50
N SER A 120 -4.72 -2.93 2.42
CA SER A 120 -3.91 -1.74 2.13
C SER A 120 -2.47 -2.12 1.78
N SER A 121 -1.73 -2.74 2.71
CA SER A 121 -0.35 -3.17 2.45
C SER A 121 -0.25 -4.30 1.42
N LEU A 122 -1.23 -5.20 1.38
CA LEU A 122 -1.30 -6.21 0.30
C LEU A 122 -1.30 -5.53 -1.07
N HIS A 123 -2.18 -4.54 -1.28
CA HIS A 123 -2.22 -3.81 -2.55
C HIS A 123 -0.94 -3.02 -2.78
N ALA A 124 -0.39 -2.36 -1.76
CA ALA A 124 0.88 -1.63 -1.86
C ALA A 124 2.02 -2.52 -2.38
N ILE A 125 2.18 -3.71 -1.80
CA ILE A 125 3.23 -4.65 -2.21
C ILE A 125 3.00 -5.12 -3.65
N LEU A 126 1.77 -5.49 -4.01
CA LEU A 126 1.45 -5.95 -5.37
C LEU A 126 1.70 -4.84 -6.40
N SER A 127 1.24 -3.63 -6.13
CA SER A 127 1.44 -2.46 -7.01
C SER A 127 2.91 -2.12 -7.19
N ALA A 128 3.74 -2.26 -6.14
CA ALA A 128 5.18 -2.10 -6.24
C ALA A 128 5.85 -3.17 -7.12
N LEU A 129 5.46 -4.43 -6.95
CA LEU A 129 5.96 -5.55 -7.77
C LEU A 129 5.49 -5.47 -9.23
N GLN A 130 4.32 -4.86 -9.48
CA GLN A 130 3.76 -4.61 -10.82
C GLN A 130 4.27 -3.31 -11.45
N SER A 131 4.95 -2.45 -10.69
CA SER A 131 5.53 -1.21 -11.21
C SER A 131 6.53 -1.49 -12.33
N ASN A 132 6.66 -0.54 -13.27
CA ASN A 132 7.51 -0.69 -14.45
C ASN A 132 8.97 -1.02 -14.10
N SER A 133 9.51 -0.44 -13.02
CA SER A 133 10.90 -0.66 -12.59
C SER A 133 11.15 -2.08 -12.07
N ILE A 134 10.13 -2.78 -11.53
CA ILE A 134 10.26 -4.16 -11.04
C ILE A 134 9.79 -5.18 -12.09
N TYR A 135 8.64 -4.95 -12.72
CA TYR A 135 8.01 -5.92 -13.63
C TYR A 135 8.82 -6.15 -14.93
N ARG A 136 9.69 -5.20 -15.30
CA ARG A 136 10.59 -5.33 -16.46
C ARG A 136 11.77 -6.27 -16.24
N LEU A 137 12.12 -6.63 -15.00
CA LEU A 137 13.26 -7.47 -14.64
C LEU A 137 13.04 -8.95 -15.02
N LYS A 138 12.93 -9.24 -16.31
CA LYS A 138 12.49 -10.55 -16.83
C LYS A 138 13.40 -11.69 -16.38
N ARG A 139 14.71 -11.48 -16.27
CA ARG A 139 15.65 -12.51 -15.82
C ARG A 139 15.46 -12.81 -14.35
N THR A 140 15.29 -11.78 -13.52
CA THR A 140 14.97 -11.92 -12.10
C THR A 140 13.63 -12.65 -11.90
N TRP A 141 12.57 -12.26 -12.61
CA TRP A 141 11.28 -12.95 -12.56
C TRP A 141 11.32 -14.40 -13.04
N ALA A 142 12.20 -14.73 -13.99
CA ALA A 142 12.38 -16.10 -14.45
C ALA A 142 13.00 -17.01 -13.38
N ALA A 143 13.87 -16.44 -12.52
CA ALA A 143 14.52 -17.13 -11.41
C ALA A 143 13.61 -17.33 -10.18
N VAL A 144 12.50 -16.60 -10.06
CA VAL A 144 11.49 -16.79 -9.01
C VAL A 144 10.81 -18.15 -9.16
N ASN A 145 10.59 -18.86 -8.05
CA ASN A 145 9.89 -20.13 -8.01
C ASN A 145 8.50 -20.03 -8.69
N ARG A 146 8.12 -21.08 -9.43
CA ARG A 146 6.84 -21.18 -10.13
C ARG A 146 5.64 -21.09 -9.18
N ASP A 147 5.74 -21.67 -7.99
CA ASP A 147 4.66 -21.64 -6.99
C ASP A 147 4.47 -20.23 -6.44
N THR A 148 5.57 -19.55 -6.14
CA THR A 148 5.54 -18.14 -5.70
C THR A 148 4.97 -17.24 -6.78
N ARG A 149 5.33 -17.44 -8.06
CA ARG A 149 4.72 -16.74 -9.20
C ARG A 149 3.23 -17.05 -9.38
N SER A 150 2.79 -18.26 -9.02
CA SER A 150 1.36 -18.64 -9.03
C SER A 150 0.61 -17.89 -7.93
N THR A 151 1.17 -17.85 -6.72
CA THR A 151 0.64 -17.09 -5.59
C THR A 151 0.53 -15.61 -5.89
N PHE A 152 1.58 -15.00 -6.46
CA PHE A 152 1.54 -13.61 -6.92
C PHE A 152 0.37 -13.36 -7.87
N ARG A 153 0.20 -14.18 -8.91
CA ARG A 153 -0.93 -14.05 -9.86
C ARG A 153 -2.29 -14.21 -9.17
N LYS A 154 -2.43 -15.12 -8.21
CA LYS A 154 -3.66 -15.29 -7.42
C LYS A 154 -3.97 -14.05 -6.58
N LEU A 155 -2.97 -13.50 -5.90
CA LEU A 155 -3.11 -12.30 -5.07
C LEU A 155 -3.43 -11.06 -5.94
N SER A 156 -2.77 -10.89 -7.08
CA SER A 156 -3.04 -9.78 -8.01
C SER A 156 -4.48 -9.76 -8.53
N ARG A 157 -5.12 -10.93 -8.72
CA ARG A 157 -6.53 -11.01 -9.15
C ARG A 157 -7.53 -10.42 -8.15
N ILE A 158 -7.15 -10.28 -6.87
CA ILE A 158 -8.00 -9.65 -5.85
C ILE A 158 -8.24 -8.17 -6.21
N PHE A 159 -7.23 -7.50 -6.76
CA PHE A 159 -7.27 -6.08 -7.10
C PHE A 159 -7.35 -5.84 -8.61
N SER A 160 -7.82 -6.82 -9.39
CA SER A 160 -8.07 -6.57 -10.81
C SER A 160 -9.05 -5.40 -10.97
N GLU A 161 -8.85 -4.60 -12.02
CA GLU A 161 -9.70 -3.44 -12.32
C GLU A 161 -11.09 -3.85 -12.85
N ASP A 162 -11.30 -5.16 -13.03
CA ASP A 162 -12.56 -5.75 -13.48
C ASP A 162 -13.73 -5.22 -12.64
N HIS A 163 -14.67 -4.58 -13.34
CA HIS A 163 -15.90 -4.03 -12.78
C HIS A 163 -15.68 -3.13 -11.52
N ASN A 164 -14.69 -2.22 -11.57
CA ASN A 164 -14.39 -1.32 -10.44
C ASN A 164 -13.95 -2.10 -9.18
N HIS A 165 -13.06 -3.07 -9.34
CA HIS A 165 -12.49 -3.88 -8.23
C HIS A 165 -13.48 -4.82 -7.52
N LEU A 166 -14.47 -5.39 -8.22
CA LEU A 166 -15.50 -6.26 -7.62
C LEU A 166 -14.92 -7.33 -6.69
N ASN A 167 -13.85 -8.01 -7.09
CA ASN A 167 -13.25 -9.08 -6.29
C ASN A 167 -12.82 -8.60 -4.89
N CYS A 168 -12.15 -7.45 -4.81
CA CYS A 168 -11.76 -6.86 -3.53
C CYS A 168 -13.00 -6.45 -2.72
N ARG A 169 -14.00 -5.86 -3.37
CA ARG A 169 -15.24 -5.42 -2.73
C ARG A 169 -16.02 -6.59 -2.14
N GLU A 170 -16.20 -7.68 -2.89
CA GLU A 170 -16.85 -8.89 -2.42
C GLU A 170 -16.11 -9.49 -1.23
N ILE A 171 -14.78 -9.60 -1.30
CA ILE A 171 -13.96 -10.12 -0.21
C ILE A 171 -14.06 -9.26 1.05
N LEU A 172 -14.17 -7.93 0.90
CA LEU A 172 -14.38 -6.99 2.01
C LEU A 172 -15.78 -7.14 2.63
N LEU A 173 -16.80 -7.55 1.84
CA LEU A 173 -18.21 -7.63 2.25
C LEU A 173 -18.68 -9.04 2.68
N GLN A 174 -17.99 -10.10 2.26
CA GLN A 174 -18.43 -11.50 2.43
C GLN A 174 -18.46 -12.00 3.90
N GLU A 175 -18.04 -11.22 4.89
CA GLU A 175 -17.93 -11.67 6.30
C GLU A 175 -18.65 -10.76 7.32
N GLY A 176 -19.64 -9.97 6.89
CA GLY A 176 -20.45 -9.12 7.77
C GLY A 176 -21.92 -9.55 7.86
N ASP A 177 -22.46 -9.62 9.07
CA ASP A 177 -23.87 -9.94 9.35
C ASP A 177 -24.83 -9.03 8.56
N THR A 178 -25.84 -9.67 7.96
CA THR A 178 -26.94 -9.04 7.23
C THR A 178 -27.75 -8.11 8.15
N ARG A 179 -27.57 -6.80 7.97
CA ARG A 179 -28.49 -5.63 8.14
C ARG A 179 -27.69 -4.39 8.55
N GLY A 180 -26.73 -4.00 7.70
CA GLY A 180 -25.90 -2.81 7.91
C GLY A 180 -26.15 -1.73 6.84
N PRO A 181 -25.80 -0.46 7.08
CA PRO A 181 -26.05 0.68 6.17
C PRO A 181 -25.40 0.56 4.78
N CYS A 182 -24.58 -0.46 4.55
CA CYS A 182 -23.84 -0.74 3.32
C CYS A 182 -24.71 -1.38 2.22
N ASP A 183 -26.01 -1.58 2.43
CA ASP A 183 -26.94 -2.09 1.40
C ASP A 183 -26.92 -1.25 0.11
N GLY A 184 -26.56 0.03 0.19
CA GLY A 184 -26.40 0.92 -0.97
C GLY A 184 -25.22 0.57 -1.90
N TRP A 185 -24.32 -0.34 -1.51
CA TRP A 185 -23.24 -0.85 -2.37
C TRP A 185 -23.62 -2.17 -3.06
N ARG A 186 -24.78 -2.77 -2.73
CA ARG A 186 -25.24 -4.03 -3.33
C ARG A 186 -26.00 -3.77 -4.63
N ASN A 187 -25.36 -4.00 -5.76
CA ASN A 187 -26.05 -4.40 -6.99
C ASN A 187 -26.08 -5.92 -7.19
N CYS A 188 -25.55 -6.72 -6.26
CA CYS A 188 -25.51 -8.18 -6.36
C CYS A 188 -26.27 -8.82 -5.20
N GLN A 189 -27.31 -9.57 -5.56
CA GLN A 189 -28.19 -10.31 -4.67
C GLN A 189 -27.51 -11.64 -4.31
N THR A 190 -27.11 -11.83 -3.06
CA THR A 190 -27.14 -13.15 -2.40
C THR A 190 -26.88 -12.99 -0.89
N PRO A 191 -27.62 -13.71 -0.02
CA PRO A 191 -27.41 -13.68 1.42
C PRO A 191 -26.33 -14.70 1.81
N VAL A 192 -25.24 -14.25 2.45
CA VAL A 192 -24.20 -15.11 3.00
C VAL A 192 -24.25 -15.04 4.53
N ARG A 193 -24.22 -16.21 5.18
CA ARG A 193 -24.39 -16.43 6.63
C ARG A 193 -23.05 -16.28 7.39
N THR A 194 -23.11 -15.48 8.46
CA THR A 194 -22.37 -15.50 9.76
C THR A 194 -20.96 -16.12 9.88
N SER A 195 -19.98 -15.33 10.35
CA SER A 195 -19.05 -15.65 11.46
C SER A 195 -18.26 -14.40 11.90
N LEU A 196 -17.81 -14.37 13.15
CA LEU A 196 -16.97 -13.38 13.88
C LEU A 196 -16.36 -12.22 13.06
N LYS A 197 -16.52 -10.96 13.52
CA LYS A 197 -15.93 -9.74 12.92
C LYS A 197 -14.40 -9.86 12.82
N THR A 198 -13.89 -10.39 11.71
CA THR A 198 -12.45 -10.44 11.46
C THR A 198 -11.95 -9.02 11.19
N PRO A 199 -10.99 -8.49 11.97
CA PRO A 199 -10.42 -7.18 11.73
C PRO A 199 -9.95 -7.05 10.28
N THR A 200 -10.25 -5.93 9.62
CA THR A 200 -9.99 -5.76 8.19
C THR A 200 -9.61 -4.33 7.88
N ILE A 201 -8.47 -4.14 7.22
CA ILE A 201 -8.02 -2.84 6.73
C ILE A 201 -8.25 -2.79 5.21
N PRO A 202 -9.15 -1.93 4.71
CA PRO A 202 -9.37 -1.81 3.28
C PRO A 202 -8.25 -1.02 2.59
N TYR A 203 -8.09 -1.24 1.28
CA TYR A 203 -7.44 -0.23 0.43
C TYR A 203 -8.39 0.96 0.25
N LEU A 204 -8.09 2.08 0.92
CA LEU A 204 -8.97 3.26 0.98
C LEU A 204 -9.24 3.88 -0.41
N GLY A 205 -8.33 3.71 -1.37
CA GLY A 205 -8.46 4.22 -2.73
C GLY A 205 -9.78 3.81 -3.41
N ILE A 206 -10.28 2.60 -3.16
CA ILE A 206 -11.55 2.10 -3.70
C ILE A 206 -12.73 2.99 -3.28
N PHE A 207 -12.77 3.38 -2.00
CA PHE A 207 -13.82 4.23 -1.44
C PHE A 207 -13.69 5.68 -1.93
N LEU A 208 -12.44 6.17 -2.04
CA LEU A 208 -12.17 7.53 -2.54
C LEU A 208 -12.58 7.67 -4.01
N THR A 209 -12.33 6.65 -4.83
CA THR A 209 -12.78 6.62 -6.24
C THR A 209 -14.30 6.71 -6.30
N ASP A 210 -15.03 5.90 -5.53
CA ASP A 210 -16.49 5.96 -5.51
C ASP A 210 -17.03 7.35 -5.09
N LEU A 211 -16.45 7.94 -4.05
CA LEU A 211 -16.85 9.26 -3.56
C LEU A 211 -16.56 10.36 -4.58
N ILE A 212 -15.43 10.30 -5.29
CA ILE A 212 -15.12 11.23 -6.38
C ILE A 212 -16.09 11.05 -7.55
N MET A 213 -16.35 9.81 -7.97
CA MET A 213 -17.30 9.54 -9.06
C MET A 213 -18.69 10.06 -8.72
N LEU A 214 -19.12 9.88 -7.47
CA LEU A 214 -20.42 10.33 -7.00
C LEU A 214 -20.51 11.86 -6.93
N ASP A 215 -19.46 12.51 -6.43
CA ASP A 215 -19.35 13.97 -6.40
C ASP A 215 -19.41 14.58 -7.80
N THR A 216 -18.80 13.89 -8.78
CA THR A 216 -18.82 14.29 -10.19
C THR A 216 -20.18 14.05 -10.84
N ALA A 217 -20.87 12.96 -10.48
CA ALA A 217 -22.13 12.55 -11.10
C ALA A 217 -23.37 13.30 -10.58
N LEU A 218 -23.35 13.75 -9.32
CA LEU A 218 -24.51 14.40 -8.68
C LEU A 218 -24.16 15.82 -8.21
N PRO A 219 -24.95 16.84 -8.62
CA PRO A 219 -24.75 18.21 -8.14
C PRO A 219 -25.13 18.33 -6.65
N ASP A 220 -24.53 19.30 -5.96
CA ASP A 220 -24.82 19.58 -4.55
C ASP A 220 -26.24 20.12 -4.32
N PHE A 221 -26.79 20.79 -5.33
CA PHE A 221 -28.10 21.43 -5.29
C PHE A 221 -28.97 20.96 -6.46
N VAL A 222 -30.27 20.86 -6.21
CA VAL A 222 -31.31 20.63 -7.21
C VAL A 222 -32.05 21.94 -7.50
N GLU A 223 -33.11 21.88 -8.32
CA GLU A 223 -33.94 23.04 -8.64
C GLU A 223 -34.38 23.81 -7.38
N GLY A 224 -34.35 25.14 -7.47
CA GLY A 224 -34.68 26.02 -6.34
C GLY A 224 -33.58 26.15 -5.28
N GLN A 225 -32.31 25.81 -5.58
CA GLN A 225 -31.18 25.86 -4.62
C GLN A 225 -31.39 24.96 -3.40
N LEU A 226 -32.19 23.91 -3.55
CA LEU A 226 -32.43 22.93 -2.49
C LEU A 226 -31.28 21.93 -2.44
N ILE A 227 -30.92 21.48 -1.24
CA ILE A 227 -29.84 20.50 -1.03
C ILE A 227 -30.22 19.16 -1.67
N ASN A 228 -29.32 18.59 -2.46
CA ASN A 228 -29.50 17.28 -3.05
C ASN A 228 -29.32 16.15 -2.01
N PHE A 229 -30.40 15.77 -1.32
CA PHE A 229 -30.39 14.69 -0.33
C PHE A 229 -30.08 13.31 -0.93
N GLU A 230 -30.27 13.10 -2.23
CA GLU A 230 -29.88 11.84 -2.87
C GLU A 230 -28.35 11.70 -2.86
N LYS A 231 -27.63 12.76 -3.27
CA LYS A 231 -26.17 12.82 -3.18
C LYS A 231 -25.71 12.53 -1.75
N ARG A 232 -26.24 13.29 -0.79
CA ARG A 232 -25.86 13.17 0.63
C ARG A 232 -26.13 11.76 1.19
N ARG A 233 -27.24 11.13 0.82
CA ARG A 233 -27.59 9.77 1.26
C ARG A 233 -26.59 8.75 0.72
N LYS A 234 -26.21 8.83 -0.56
CA LYS A 234 -25.24 7.90 -1.15
C LYS A 234 -23.81 8.11 -0.62
N GLU A 235 -23.38 9.36 -0.45
CA GLU A 235 -22.10 9.68 0.23
C GLU A 235 -22.09 9.09 1.65
N ALA A 236 -23.15 9.33 2.43
CA ALA A 236 -23.27 8.84 3.79
C ALA A 236 -23.23 7.31 3.89
N ALA A 237 -23.77 6.58 2.91
CA ALA A 237 -23.71 5.12 2.87
C ALA A 237 -22.26 4.62 2.76
N ILE A 238 -21.46 5.22 1.88
CA ILE A 238 -20.03 4.87 1.72
C ILE A 238 -19.24 5.23 2.99
N LEU A 239 -19.47 6.43 3.54
CA LEU A 239 -18.82 6.85 4.80
C LEU A 239 -19.20 5.95 5.99
N SER A 240 -20.43 5.44 6.01
CA SER A 240 -20.87 4.48 7.01
C SER A 240 -20.13 3.15 6.89
N CYS A 241 -19.87 2.68 5.66
CA CYS A 241 -19.06 1.50 5.40
C CYS A 241 -17.63 1.66 5.93
N ILE A 242 -16.99 2.81 5.66
CA ILE A 242 -15.65 3.14 6.20
C ILE A 242 -15.68 3.06 7.74
N ARG A 243 -16.68 3.69 8.39
CA ARG A 243 -16.82 3.66 9.86
C ARG A 243 -17.01 2.24 10.40
N HIS A 244 -17.77 1.39 9.70
CA HIS A 244 -17.96 0.00 10.10
C HIS A 244 -16.64 -0.78 10.06
N LEU A 245 -15.84 -0.59 8.99
CA LEU A 245 -14.52 -1.20 8.88
C LEU A 245 -13.54 -0.68 9.95
N GLN A 246 -13.62 0.60 10.31
CA GLN A 246 -12.83 1.17 11.41
C GLN A 246 -13.16 0.52 12.76
N GLN A 247 -14.45 0.23 13.03
CA GLN A 247 -14.85 -0.50 14.22
C GLN A 247 -14.29 -1.93 14.22
N SER A 248 -14.31 -2.61 13.07
CA SER A 248 -13.72 -3.95 12.92
C SER A 248 -12.21 -3.96 13.20
N CYS A 249 -11.48 -2.91 12.76
CA CYS A 249 -10.04 -2.77 13.00
C CYS A 249 -9.65 -2.67 14.49
N GLN A 250 -10.59 -2.48 15.41
CA GLN A 250 -10.29 -2.50 16.85
C GLN A 250 -9.91 -3.89 17.35
N GLY A 251 -10.24 -4.96 16.61
CA GLY A 251 -9.92 -6.33 17.02
C GLY A 251 -8.47 -6.78 16.72
N TYR A 252 -7.64 -5.96 16.07
CA TYR A 252 -6.22 -6.29 15.90
C TYR A 252 -5.48 -6.25 17.24
N ASN A 253 -4.87 -7.37 17.62
CA ASN A 253 -4.03 -7.49 18.80
C ASN A 253 -2.58 -7.81 18.39
N LEU A 254 -1.88 -6.80 17.89
CA LEU A 254 -0.51 -6.90 17.38
C LEU A 254 0.43 -6.13 18.30
N ARG A 255 1.67 -6.62 18.45
CA ARG A 255 2.69 -5.99 19.29
C ARG A 255 3.65 -5.16 18.45
N LEU A 256 3.98 -3.98 18.94
CA LEU A 256 4.97 -3.10 18.32
C LEU A 256 6.37 -3.73 18.42
N ASN A 257 7.08 -3.78 17.30
CA ASN A 257 8.53 -3.97 17.26
C ASN A 257 9.22 -2.63 16.89
N PRO A 258 9.87 -1.95 17.87
CA PRO A 258 10.57 -0.69 17.62
C PRO A 258 11.70 -0.79 16.59
N SER A 259 12.44 -1.91 16.55
CA SER A 259 13.54 -2.12 15.62
C SER A 259 13.07 -2.16 14.17
N PHE A 260 11.91 -2.78 13.92
CA PHE A 260 11.28 -2.77 12.59
C PHE A 260 10.87 -1.35 12.20
N HIS A 261 10.20 -0.61 13.10
CA HIS A 261 9.76 0.75 12.82
C HIS A 261 10.93 1.68 12.48
N LEU A 262 12.03 1.58 13.23
CA LEU A 262 13.26 2.30 12.95
C LEU A 262 13.78 1.94 11.55
N ALA A 263 13.91 0.64 11.27
CA ALA A 263 14.36 0.16 9.96
C ALA A 263 13.46 0.64 8.81
N PHE A 264 12.13 0.66 9.01
CA PHE A 264 11.15 1.08 8.00
C PHE A 264 11.25 2.58 7.72
N HIS A 265 11.35 3.42 8.76
CA HIS A 265 11.44 4.88 8.60
C HIS A 265 12.78 5.35 8.01
N HIS A 266 13.86 4.60 8.21
CA HIS A 266 15.17 4.91 7.64
C HIS A 266 15.40 4.33 6.23
N GLN A 267 14.39 3.67 5.62
CA GLN A 267 14.52 3.19 4.25
C GLN A 267 14.71 4.34 3.26
N ARG A 268 15.68 4.17 2.35
CA ARG A 268 15.87 5.09 1.24
C ARG A 268 14.62 5.08 0.34
N GLN A 269 14.16 6.27 -0.02
CA GLN A 269 13.10 6.44 -1.01
C GLN A 269 13.72 6.72 -2.37
N LEU A 270 13.31 5.97 -3.38
CA LEU A 270 13.69 6.19 -4.78
C LEU A 270 12.53 6.88 -5.49
N THR A 271 12.81 7.87 -6.32
CA THR A 271 11.81 8.41 -7.25
C THR A 271 11.49 7.38 -8.34
N GLU A 272 10.38 7.56 -9.04
CA GLU A 272 10.01 6.69 -10.16
C GLU A 272 11.13 6.64 -11.22
N ASP A 273 11.65 7.80 -11.62
CA ASP A 273 12.76 7.92 -12.57
C ASP A 273 14.03 7.22 -12.07
N GLN A 274 14.38 7.41 -10.80
CA GLN A 274 15.55 6.75 -10.20
C GLN A 274 15.37 5.23 -10.19
N SER A 275 14.20 4.74 -9.80
CA SER A 275 13.91 3.30 -9.76
C SER A 275 13.97 2.68 -11.16
N TYR A 276 13.44 3.38 -12.17
CA TYR A 276 13.47 2.91 -13.55
C TYR A 276 14.89 2.92 -14.12
N TYR A 277 15.65 3.99 -13.86
CA TYR A 277 17.06 4.09 -14.25
C TYR A 277 17.90 2.95 -13.64
N ILE A 278 17.78 2.71 -12.33
CA ILE A 278 18.48 1.62 -11.64
C ILE A 278 18.08 0.26 -12.20
N SER A 279 16.78 0.04 -12.46
CA SER A 279 16.29 -1.17 -13.09
C SER A 279 16.94 -1.42 -14.47
N CYS A 280 17.08 -0.37 -15.29
CA CYS A 280 17.75 -0.47 -16.58
C CYS A 280 19.25 -0.79 -16.46
N MET A 281 19.94 -0.31 -15.42
CA MET A 281 21.33 -0.70 -15.15
C MET A 281 21.44 -2.17 -14.73
N ILE A 282 20.51 -2.63 -13.90
CA ILE A 282 20.44 -4.00 -13.38
C ILE A 282 20.16 -5.02 -14.51
N GLU A 283 19.14 -4.74 -15.32
CA GLU A 283 18.77 -5.54 -16.49
C GLU A 283 18.57 -4.61 -17.70
N PRO A 284 19.60 -4.43 -18.55
CA PRO A 284 19.51 -3.60 -19.75
C PRO A 284 18.40 -4.07 -20.70
N PRO A 285 17.70 -3.14 -21.39
CA PRO A 285 16.79 -3.48 -22.47
C PRO A 285 17.45 -4.38 -23.53
N ALA A 286 16.67 -5.24 -24.17
CA ALA A 286 17.18 -6.18 -25.17
C ALA A 286 17.90 -5.47 -26.35
N ASP A 287 17.48 -4.25 -26.69
CA ASP A 287 18.06 -3.44 -27.77
C ASP A 287 19.41 -2.79 -27.41
N SER A 288 19.85 -2.86 -26.15
CA SER A 288 21.12 -2.31 -25.68
C SER A 288 22.31 -3.24 -25.91
N CYS A 289 22.09 -4.44 -26.44
CA CYS A 289 23.16 -5.35 -26.80
C CYS A 289 23.84 -4.79 -28.07
N PRO A 290 25.13 -4.40 -28.04
CA PRO A 290 25.82 -4.08 -29.28
C PRO A 290 25.76 -5.33 -30.14
N ARG A 291 25.10 -5.24 -31.30
CA ARG A 291 25.10 -6.30 -32.30
C ARG A 291 26.55 -6.76 -32.43
N ARG A 292 26.86 -7.97 -31.95
CA ARG A 292 28.14 -8.61 -32.23
C ARG A 292 28.29 -8.52 -33.74
N SER A 293 29.26 -7.73 -34.20
CA SER A 293 29.60 -7.73 -35.61
C SER A 293 30.10 -9.15 -35.87
N CYS A 294 29.25 -9.96 -36.51
CA CYS A 294 29.71 -11.15 -37.17
C CYS A 294 30.60 -10.66 -38.31
N ARG A 295 31.89 -10.46 -38.01
CA ARG A 295 32.94 -10.46 -39.03
C ARG A 295 33.06 -11.90 -39.49
N TRP A 296 32.37 -12.21 -40.58
CA TRP A 296 32.69 -13.37 -41.40
C TRP A 296 33.98 -13.02 -42.15
N PHE A 297 35.04 -13.78 -41.89
CA PHE A 297 36.12 -13.98 -42.86
C PHE A 297 35.69 -15.07 -43.84
#